data_AF-A0A949G433-F1
#
_entry.id   AF-A0A949G433-F1
#
_cell.length_a   1.000
_cell.length_b   1.000
_cell.length_c   1.000
_cell.angle_alpha   90.00
_cell.angle_beta   90.00
_cell.angle_gamma   90.00
#
_symmetry.space_group_name_H-M   'P 1'
#
loop_
_entity.id
_entity.type
_entity.pdbx_description
1 polymer ?
#
loop_
_entity_poly.entity_id
_entity_poly.type
_entity_poly.pdbx_seq_one_letter_code
_entity_poly.pdbx_strand_id
1 'polypeptide(L)'
;MLKKIMFLFLTAAALTAFAADPTVKKSDSGICHDASSSSYGNTKKFTPFNTIDECVKSGGKLPAGAKAPAAAAADPVKKSDSGICHDKTSPHYEKTKNFTPFSSMDECIKSGGKPPKK
;
A
#
# COMPACT_ATOMS: atom_id res chain seq x y z
N MET A 1 -20.04 30.50 -59.15
CA MET A 1 -18.97 29.81 -58.41
C MET A 1 -18.53 30.67 -57.24
N LEU A 2 -18.87 30.34 -56.00
CA LEU A 2 -18.08 30.76 -54.84
C LEU A 2 -18.41 29.87 -53.62
N LYS A 3 -17.44 29.02 -53.31
CA LYS A 3 -17.35 28.14 -52.15
C LYS A 3 -17.31 28.99 -50.87
N LYS A 4 -18.00 28.57 -49.80
CA LYS A 4 -17.78 28.93 -48.38
C LYS A 4 -18.72 28.05 -47.55
N ILE A 5 -18.44 26.75 -47.42
CA ILE A 5 -17.73 26.18 -46.26
C ILE A 5 -18.17 26.88 -44.96
N MET A 6 -19.33 26.47 -44.46
CA MET A 6 -19.77 26.80 -43.10
C MET A 6 -19.02 25.86 -42.15
N PHE A 7 -17.95 26.39 -41.56
CA PHE A 7 -17.11 25.71 -40.58
C PHE A 7 -17.95 25.35 -39.34
N LEU A 8 -18.14 24.05 -39.13
CA LEU A 8 -18.63 23.47 -37.89
C LEU A 8 -17.53 23.64 -36.83
N PHE A 9 -17.57 24.73 -36.06
CA PHE A 9 -16.71 24.91 -34.88
C PHE A 9 -17.30 24.12 -33.71
N LEU A 10 -16.98 22.83 -33.65
CA LEU A 10 -17.16 22.02 -32.45
C LEU A 10 -15.97 22.29 -31.52
N THR A 11 -16.10 23.30 -30.65
CA THR A 11 -15.11 23.57 -29.59
C THR A 11 -15.20 22.47 -28.54
N ALA A 12 -14.37 21.45 -28.68
CA ALA A 12 -14.10 20.49 -27.62
C ALA A 12 -13.28 21.18 -26.53
N ALA A 13 -13.94 21.54 -25.42
CA ALA A 13 -13.27 21.97 -24.21
C ALA A 13 -12.48 20.79 -23.64
N ALA A 14 -11.16 20.78 -23.85
CA ALA A 14 -10.27 19.82 -23.22
C ALA A 14 -10.21 20.13 -21.71
N LEU A 15 -10.96 19.35 -20.92
CA LEU A 15 -10.75 19.28 -19.47
C LEU A 15 -9.36 18.69 -19.23
N THR A 16 -8.38 19.55 -18.96
CA THR A 16 -7.09 19.14 -18.42
C THR A 16 -7.34 18.61 -17.00
N ALA A 17 -7.50 17.29 -16.88
CA ALA A 17 -7.43 16.62 -15.60
C ALA A 17 -6.03 16.85 -15.02
N PHE A 18 -5.92 17.69 -14.00
CA PHE A 18 -4.71 17.75 -13.18
C PHE A 18 -4.57 16.40 -12.49
N ALA A 19 -3.75 15.52 -13.07
CA ALA A 19 -3.35 14.30 -12.41
C ALA A 19 -2.62 14.71 -11.12
N ALA A 20 -3.25 14.46 -9.98
CA ALA A 20 -2.60 14.61 -8.69
C ALA A 20 -1.27 13.84 -8.73
N ASP A 21 -0.19 14.47 -8.25
CA ASP A 21 1.12 13.82 -8.19
C ASP A 21 0.96 12.47 -7.46
N PRO A 22 1.39 11.36 -8.07
CA PRO A 22 1.13 10.04 -7.51
C PRO A 22 1.79 9.93 -6.15
N THR A 23 1.02 9.73 -5.08
CA THR A 23 1.55 9.74 -3.72
C THR A 23 2.67 8.72 -3.50
N VAL A 24 2.73 7.68 -4.35
CA VAL A 24 3.77 6.65 -4.33
C VAL A 24 4.32 6.34 -5.72
N LYS A 25 5.64 6.14 -5.80
CA LYS A 25 6.39 5.75 -6.99
C LYS A 25 7.08 4.40 -6.75
N LYS A 26 6.80 3.40 -7.58
CA LYS A 26 7.57 2.16 -7.61
C LYS A 26 8.74 2.29 -8.57
N SER A 27 9.97 2.23 -8.08
CA SER A 27 11.17 2.25 -8.92
C SER A 27 11.27 1.02 -9.83
N ASP A 28 12.12 1.09 -10.85
CA ASP A 28 12.45 -0.05 -11.72
C ASP A 28 13.05 -1.24 -10.93
N SER A 29 13.77 -0.95 -9.84
CA SER A 29 14.24 -1.96 -8.87
C SER A 29 13.12 -2.55 -8.00
N GLY A 30 11.87 -2.15 -8.22
CA GLY A 30 10.69 -2.67 -7.53
C GLY A 30 10.46 -2.08 -6.14
N ILE A 31 11.03 -0.92 -5.79
CA ILE A 31 10.89 -0.30 -4.46
C ILE A 31 9.84 0.81 -4.49
N CYS A 32 8.90 0.77 -3.55
CA CYS A 32 7.84 1.76 -3.35
C CYS A 32 8.34 2.95 -2.52
N HIS A 33 8.42 4.12 -3.12
CA HIS A 33 8.76 5.38 -2.45
C HIS A 33 7.52 6.26 -2.36
N ASP A 34 7.12 6.69 -1.17
CA ASP A 34 6.17 7.79 -0.99
C ASP A 34 6.91 9.13 -0.85
N ALA A 35 6.16 10.23 -0.80
CA ALA A 35 6.71 11.59 -0.68
C ALA A 35 7.61 11.81 0.54
N SER A 36 7.52 10.99 1.60
CA SER A 36 8.43 11.06 2.75
C SER A 36 9.82 10.44 2.49
N SER A 37 9.98 9.66 1.42
CA SER A 37 11.26 9.05 1.04
C SER A 37 12.15 10.05 0.32
N SER A 38 13.41 10.17 0.75
CA SER A 38 14.44 10.99 0.08
C SER A 38 14.67 10.59 -1.40
N SER A 39 14.34 9.35 -1.76
CA SER A 39 14.47 8.84 -3.13
C SER A 39 13.24 9.13 -4.01
N TYR A 40 12.14 9.65 -3.46
CA TYR A 40 10.91 9.92 -4.22
C TYR A 40 11.13 10.91 -5.38
N GLY A 41 11.84 12.00 -5.13
CA GLY A 41 12.16 13.00 -6.17
C GLY A 41 13.19 12.51 -7.20
N ASN A 42 14.06 11.58 -6.79
CA ASN A 42 15.15 11.06 -7.62
C ASN A 42 14.69 9.91 -8.54
N THR A 43 13.58 9.27 -8.23
CA THR A 43 13.04 8.15 -9.00
C THR A 43 12.35 8.69 -10.25
N LYS A 44 13.08 8.77 -11.37
CA LYS A 44 12.57 9.27 -12.67
C LYS A 44 11.92 8.18 -13.53
N LYS A 45 12.26 6.92 -13.29
CA LYS A 45 11.66 5.74 -13.92
C LYS A 45 10.82 5.03 -12.86
N PHE A 46 9.51 5.18 -12.95
CA PHE A 46 8.60 4.64 -11.94
C PHE A 46 7.25 4.23 -12.49
N THR A 47 6.59 3.32 -11.77
CA THR A 47 5.15 3.08 -11.87
C THR A 47 4.43 3.84 -10.75
N PRO A 48 3.45 4.71 -11.06
CA PRO A 48 2.72 5.48 -10.07
C PRO A 48 1.66 4.63 -9.34
N PHE A 49 1.48 4.89 -8.04
CA PHE A 49 0.41 4.31 -7.21
C PHE A 49 -0.19 5.39 -6.31
N ASN A 50 -1.46 5.23 -5.92
CA ASN A 50 -2.12 6.18 -5.03
C ASN A 50 -1.72 5.98 -3.57
N THR A 51 -1.31 4.75 -3.20
CA THR A 51 -0.91 4.42 -1.83
C THR A 51 0.26 3.44 -1.79
N ILE A 52 0.96 3.37 -0.65
CA ILE A 52 2.05 2.40 -0.46
C ILE A 52 1.51 0.98 -0.51
N ASP A 53 0.32 0.75 0.05
CA ASP A 53 -0.33 -0.56 0.09
C ASP A 53 -0.63 -1.09 -1.33
N GLU A 54 -1.18 -0.25 -2.21
CA GLU A 54 -1.37 -0.60 -3.63
C GLU A 54 -0.04 -0.93 -4.31
N CYS A 55 1.00 -0.15 -4.05
CA CYS A 55 2.33 -0.39 -4.60
C CYS A 55 2.92 -1.73 -4.13
N VAL A 56 2.77 -2.07 -2.85
CA VAL A 56 3.24 -3.36 -2.31
C VAL A 56 2.42 -4.53 -2.86
N LYS A 57 1.09 -4.37 -2.99
CA LYS A 57 0.22 -5.37 -3.63
C LYS A 57 0.56 -5.62 -5.09
N SER A 58 1.12 -4.63 -5.79
CA SER A 58 1.67 -4.80 -7.14
C SER A 58 3.00 -5.57 -7.21
N GLY A 59 3.47 -6.12 -6.08
CA GLY A 59 4.76 -6.81 -5.96
C GLY A 59 5.93 -5.88 -5.61
N GLY A 60 5.66 -4.62 -5.24
CA GLY A 60 6.67 -3.69 -4.77
C GLY A 60 7.20 -4.01 -3.37
N LYS A 61 8.44 -3.64 -3.11
CA LYS A 61 9.13 -3.76 -1.81
C LYS A 61 9.25 -2.38 -1.18
N LEU A 62 9.40 -2.31 0.13
CA LEU A 62 9.67 -1.03 0.79
C LEU A 62 11.17 -0.73 0.83
N PRO A 63 11.56 0.56 0.94
CA PRO A 63 12.95 0.93 1.08
C PRO A 63 13.58 0.27 2.31
N ALA A 64 14.87 -0.08 2.24
CA ALA A 64 15.57 -0.64 3.39
C ALA A 64 15.56 0.36 4.55
N GLY A 65 14.99 -0.04 5.70
CA GLY A 65 14.83 0.84 6.87
C GLY A 65 13.55 1.69 6.87
N ALA A 66 12.78 1.72 5.77
CA ALA A 66 11.42 2.21 5.84
C ALA A 66 10.61 1.22 6.67
N LYS A 67 10.03 1.70 7.77
CA LYS A 67 8.99 0.93 8.46
C LYS A 67 7.93 0.60 7.40
N ALA A 68 7.46 -0.65 7.39
CA ALA A 68 6.19 -1.00 6.75
C ALA A 68 5.21 0.16 6.94
N PRO A 69 4.43 0.58 5.93
CA PRO A 69 3.38 1.56 6.16
C PRO A 69 2.68 1.06 7.40
N ALA A 70 2.75 1.86 8.46
CA ALA A 70 2.23 1.45 9.72
C ALA A 70 0.74 1.25 9.47
N ALA A 71 0.31 0.00 9.30
CA ALA A 71 -1.01 -0.39 9.71
C ALA A 71 -1.06 0.07 11.17
N ALA A 72 -1.71 1.21 11.35
CA ALA A 72 -1.41 2.26 12.30
C ALA A 72 -1.05 1.75 13.70
N ALA A 73 0.23 1.72 14.09
CA ALA A 73 0.66 1.43 15.46
C ALA A 73 -0.17 0.33 16.17
N ALA A 74 -0.67 -0.63 15.39
CA ALA A 74 -1.57 -1.66 15.85
C ALA A 74 -0.64 -2.78 16.21
N ASP A 75 -0.61 -3.09 17.50
CA ASP A 75 0.33 -4.07 17.99
C ASP A 75 0.16 -5.38 17.21
N PRO A 76 1.28 -5.98 16.79
CA PRO A 76 1.27 -7.07 15.83
C PRO A 76 0.43 -8.23 16.35
N VAL A 77 -0.34 -8.86 15.47
CA VAL A 77 -1.06 -10.09 15.84
C VAL A 77 -0.03 -11.17 16.16
N LYS A 78 -0.11 -11.72 17.36
CA LYS A 78 0.81 -12.74 17.88
C LYS A 78 0.27 -14.13 17.61
N LYS A 79 0.97 -14.93 16.81
CA LYS A 79 0.69 -16.37 16.71
C LYS A 79 1.46 -17.12 17.79
N SER A 80 0.77 -17.77 18.71
CA SER A 80 1.37 -18.65 19.73
C SER A 80 1.96 -19.92 19.12
N ASP A 81 2.78 -20.65 19.89
CA ASP A 81 3.29 -21.98 19.51
C ASP A 81 2.17 -23.01 19.30
N SER A 82 1.03 -22.82 19.96
CA SER A 82 -0.20 -23.61 19.72
C SER A 82 -0.92 -23.25 18.42
N GLY A 83 -0.37 -22.31 17.63
CA GLY A 83 -0.90 -21.88 16.35
C GLY A 83 -2.11 -20.97 16.43
N ILE A 84 -2.35 -20.30 17.57
CA ILE A 84 -3.49 -19.41 17.77
C ILE A 84 -3.05 -17.96 17.57
N CYS A 85 -3.80 -17.21 16.78
CA CYS A 85 -3.61 -15.79 16.53
C CYS A 85 -4.26 -14.97 17.64
N HIS A 86 -3.49 -14.09 18.28
CA HIS A 86 -3.96 -13.18 19.31
C HIS A 86 -3.69 -11.75 18.87
N ASP A 87 -4.74 -10.95 18.75
CA ASP A 87 -4.63 -9.49 18.64
C ASP A 87 -4.72 -8.84 20.03
N LYS A 88 -4.57 -7.52 20.10
CA LYS A 88 -4.64 -6.76 21.35
C LYS A 88 -5.96 -6.89 22.11
N THR A 89 -7.02 -7.32 21.43
CA THR A 89 -8.35 -7.51 22.04
C THR A 89 -8.47 -8.86 22.77
N SER A 90 -7.59 -9.81 22.46
CA SER A 90 -7.57 -11.13 23.09
C SER A 90 -6.93 -11.09 24.49
N PRO A 91 -7.55 -11.72 25.51
CA PRO A 91 -7.03 -11.77 26.89
C PRO A 91 -5.71 -12.54 27.04
N HIS A 92 -5.28 -13.25 25.99
CA HIS A 92 -4.00 -13.97 25.96
C HIS A 92 -2.88 -13.20 25.26
N TYR A 93 -3.17 -12.03 24.68
CA TYR A 93 -2.18 -11.24 23.94
C TYR A 93 -0.93 -10.89 24.75
N GLU A 94 -1.10 -10.51 26.01
CA GLU A 94 0.00 -10.13 26.90
C GLU A 94 0.74 -11.33 27.49
N LYS A 95 0.03 -12.46 27.59
CA LYS A 95 0.53 -13.73 28.15
C LYS A 95 1.40 -14.49 27.15
N THR A 96 1.13 -14.33 25.85
CA THR A 96 1.92 -14.94 24.79
C THR A 96 3.27 -14.22 24.67
N LYS A 97 4.31 -14.81 25.30
CA LYS A 97 5.71 -14.35 25.23
C LYS A 97 6.48 -14.97 24.06
N ASN A 98 6.19 -16.22 23.73
CA ASN A 98 6.72 -16.90 22.54
C ASN A 98 5.69 -16.77 21.41
N PHE A 99 6.01 -16.01 20.38
CA PHE A 99 5.09 -15.80 19.26
C PHE A 99 5.80 -15.45 17.95
N THR A 100 5.11 -15.72 16.85
CA THR A 100 5.44 -15.13 15.54
C THR A 100 4.56 -13.88 15.32
N PRO A 101 5.14 -12.69 15.11
CA PRO A 101 4.37 -11.48 14.84
C PRO A 101 3.83 -11.44 13.41
N PHE A 102 2.60 -10.97 13.24
CA PHE A 102 1.95 -10.73 11.96
C PHE A 102 1.39 -9.31 11.91
N SER A 103 1.33 -8.74 10.71
CA SER A 103 0.85 -7.39 10.47
C SER A 103 -0.68 -7.28 10.64
N SER A 104 -1.39 -8.40 10.54
CA SER A 104 -2.84 -8.48 10.66
C SER A 104 -3.32 -9.88 11.07
N MET A 105 -4.58 -9.97 11.50
CA MET A 105 -5.22 -11.26 11.80
C MET A 105 -5.32 -12.13 10.54
N ASP A 106 -5.65 -11.53 9.40
CA ASP A 106 -5.73 -12.23 8.11
C ASP A 106 -4.41 -12.86 7.69
N GLU A 107 -3.30 -12.15 7.85
CA GLU A 107 -1.97 -12.71 7.58
C GLU A 107 -1.64 -13.85 8.52
N CYS A 108 -1.97 -13.72 9.81
CA CYS A 108 -1.77 -14.78 10.78
C CYS A 108 -2.57 -16.05 10.42
N ILE A 109 -3.83 -15.91 10.01
CA ILE A 109 -4.67 -17.04 9.58
C ILE A 109 -4.11 -17.68 8.30
N LYS A 110 -3.69 -16.87 7.32
CA LYS A 110 -3.05 -17.36 6.07
C LYS A 110 -1.74 -18.11 6.34
N SER A 111 -1.03 -17.80 7.43
CA SER A 111 0.14 -18.56 7.88
C SER A 111 -0.19 -19.93 8.51
N GLY A 112 -1.47 -20.35 8.52
CA GLY A 112 -1.96 -21.55 9.18
C GLY A 112 -2.33 -21.34 10.66
N GLY A 113 -2.46 -20.08 11.10
CA GLY A 113 -2.96 -19.76 12.43
C GLY A 113 -4.47 -19.95 12.55
N LYS A 114 -4.95 -20.14 13.78
CA LYS A 114 -6.39 -20.22 14.10
C LYS A 114 -6.83 -18.99 14.90
N PRO A 115 -8.07 -18.50 14.71
CA PRO A 115 -8.59 -17.40 15.51
C PRO A 115 -8.66 -17.77 17.00
N PRO A 116 -8.59 -16.77 17.90
CA PRO A 116 -8.73 -17.02 19.32
C PRO A 116 -10.14 -17.54 19.60
N LYS A 117 -10.25 -18.56 20.47
CA LYS A 117 -11.56 -19.01 20.96
C LYS A 117 -12.11 -17.93 21.89
N LYS A 118 -13.41 -17.62 21.72
CA LYS A 118 -14.16 -16.72 22.61
C LYS A 118 -14.16 -17.25 24.04
#